data_AF-A0A958BY09-F1
#
_entry.id   AF-A0A958BY09-F1
#
_cell.length_a   1.000
_cell.length_b   1.000
_cell.length_c   1.000
_cell.angle_alpha   90.00
_cell.angle_beta   90.00
_cell.angle_gamma   90.00
#
_symmetry.space_group_name_H-M   'P 1'
#
loop_
_entity.id
_entity.type
_entity.pdbx_description
1 polymer ?
#
loop_
_entity_poly.entity_id
_entity_poly.type
_entity_poly.pdbx_seq_one_letter_code
_entity_poly.pdbx_strand_id
1 'polypeptide(L)'
;NLKTPTIIMMDEIGAALTSPELDLQFWGSLRSLVSNSTGGNLAFLLTAHESPALLAYQEGKPSPFFNIFGHTFKLGPFTEDEARSLIAGSPRPFDEADIQWILTQSGCWPYLLQILCHARLSALEDGETDDTWQREGMRQMSPYWYLFE
;
A
#
# COMPACT_ATOMS: atom_id res chain seq x y z
N ASN A 1 -3.56 1.42 -32.34
CA ASN A 1 -2.51 2.36 -31.91
C ASN A 1 -3.11 3.30 -30.87
N LEU A 2 -2.58 3.30 -29.64
CA LEU A 2 -3.06 4.15 -28.54
C LEU A 2 -2.62 5.60 -28.81
N LYS A 3 -3.57 6.54 -28.84
CA LYS A 3 -3.30 7.96 -29.08
C LYS A 3 -3.09 8.78 -27.81
N THR A 4 -3.56 8.26 -26.68
CA THR A 4 -3.48 8.91 -25.37
C THR A 4 -2.60 8.05 -24.46
N PRO A 5 -1.59 8.63 -23.78
CA PRO A 5 -0.84 7.93 -22.75
C PRO A 5 -1.80 7.30 -21.74
N THR A 6 -1.68 5.98 -21.57
CA THR A 6 -2.58 5.18 -20.74
C THR A 6 -1.75 4.39 -19.73
N ILE A 7 -2.16 4.40 -18.48
CA ILE A 7 -1.55 3.61 -17.42
C ILE A 7 -2.56 2.54 -16.99
N ILE A 8 -2.13 1.28 -17.00
CA ILE A 8 -2.89 0.19 -16.41
C ILE A 8 -2.29 -0.09 -15.03
N MET A 9 -3.08 0.16 -13.99
CA MET A 9 -2.72 -0.15 -12.61
C MET A 9 -3.26 -1.54 -12.26
N MET A 10 -2.40 -2.41 -11.77
CA MET A 10 -2.76 -3.75 -11.32
C MET A 10 -2.38 -3.87 -9.85
N ASP A 11 -3.40 -3.95 -9.00
CA ASP A 11 -3.22 -4.07 -7.56
C ASP A 11 -3.04 -5.55 -7.18
N GLU A 12 -2.22 -5.81 -6.16
CA GLU A 12 -1.95 -7.13 -5.58
C GLU A 12 -1.65 -8.23 -6.61
N ILE A 13 -0.57 -8.03 -7.39
CA ILE A 13 -0.19 -8.95 -8.48
C ILE A 13 0.08 -10.38 -8.00
N GLY A 14 0.44 -10.56 -6.72
CA GLY A 14 0.62 -11.87 -6.11
C GLY A 14 -0.64 -12.73 -6.23
N ALA A 15 -1.82 -12.18 -5.93
CA ALA A 15 -3.08 -12.89 -6.07
C ALA A 15 -3.37 -13.25 -7.53
N ALA A 16 -3.10 -12.34 -8.46
CA ALA A 16 -3.26 -12.60 -9.90
C ALA A 16 -2.37 -13.76 -10.39
N LEU A 17 -1.15 -13.89 -9.86
CA LEU A 17 -0.24 -14.97 -10.23
C LEU A 17 -0.74 -16.36 -9.80
N THR A 18 -1.55 -16.46 -8.75
CA THR A 18 -2.17 -17.73 -8.34
C THR A 18 -3.31 -18.19 -9.27
N SER A 19 -3.89 -17.28 -10.07
CA SER A 19 -5.06 -17.59 -10.92
C SER A 19 -4.67 -18.42 -12.15
N PRO A 20 -5.28 -19.59 -12.41
CA PRO A 20 -4.94 -20.41 -13.56
C PRO A 20 -5.31 -19.75 -14.90
N GLU A 21 -6.27 -18.83 -14.92
CA GLU A 21 -6.68 -18.09 -16.12
C GLU A 21 -5.63 -17.06 -16.56
N LEU A 22 -4.80 -16.60 -15.63
CA LEU A 22 -3.71 -15.66 -15.87
C LEU A 22 -2.40 -16.43 -16.08
N ASP A 23 -2.34 -17.10 -17.22
CA ASP A 23 -1.26 -18.00 -17.62
C ASP A 23 -0.07 -17.27 -18.27
N LEU A 24 0.94 -18.03 -18.68
CA LEU A 24 2.13 -17.49 -19.36
C LEU A 24 1.78 -16.73 -20.65
N GLN A 25 0.76 -17.17 -21.40
CA GLN A 25 0.35 -16.51 -22.63
C GLN A 25 -0.27 -15.15 -22.34
N PHE A 26 -1.09 -15.04 -21.29
CA PHE A 26 -1.63 -13.77 -20.82
C PHE A 26 -0.51 -12.77 -20.50
N TRP A 27 0.44 -13.15 -19.64
CA TRP A 27 1.54 -12.26 -19.24
C TRP A 27 2.46 -11.89 -20.42
N GLY A 28 2.74 -12.85 -21.30
CA GLY A 28 3.50 -12.61 -22.54
C GLY A 28 2.79 -11.62 -23.47
N SER A 29 1.46 -11.69 -23.55
CA SER A 29 0.64 -10.78 -24.35
C SER A 29 0.72 -9.34 -23.82
N LEU A 30 0.71 -9.14 -22.50
CA LEU A 30 0.89 -7.81 -21.89
C LEU A 30 2.26 -7.20 -22.24
N ARG A 31 3.33 -8.00 -22.21
CA ARG A 31 4.66 -7.55 -22.63
C ARG A 31 4.67 -7.13 -24.10
N SER A 32 4.07 -7.93 -24.98
CA SER A 32 3.99 -7.60 -26.41
C SER A 32 3.20 -6.30 -26.64
N LEU A 33 2.10 -6.12 -25.90
CA LEU A 33 1.25 -4.93 -26.00
C LEU A 33 2.05 -3.65 -25.75
N VAL A 34 2.79 -3.58 -24.63
CA VAL A 34 3.56 -2.38 -24.27
C VAL A 34 4.80 -2.15 -25.14
N SER A 35 5.45 -3.22 -25.61
CA SER A 35 6.68 -3.10 -26.40
C SER A 35 6.44 -2.82 -27.89
N ASN A 36 5.37 -3.37 -28.48
CA ASN A 36 5.23 -3.44 -29.94
C ASN A 36 3.99 -2.74 -30.50
N SER A 37 2.96 -2.46 -29.69
CA SER A 37 1.61 -2.17 -30.22
C SER A 37 1.03 -0.80 -29.86
N THR A 38 1.71 -0.05 -28.99
CA THR A 38 1.17 1.20 -28.41
C THR A 38 2.02 2.43 -28.66
N GLY A 39 3.17 2.29 -29.35
CA GLY A 39 4.05 3.42 -29.67
C GLY A 39 4.60 4.14 -28.43
N GLY A 40 4.76 3.42 -27.31
CA GLY A 40 5.20 4.00 -26.03
C GLY A 40 4.10 4.68 -25.21
N ASN A 41 2.84 4.68 -25.68
CA ASN A 41 1.71 5.31 -24.98
C ASN A 41 1.02 4.39 -23.96
N LEU A 42 1.65 3.29 -23.56
CA LEU A 42 1.14 2.39 -22.53
C LEU A 42 2.19 2.19 -21.45
N ALA A 43 1.79 2.27 -20.20
CA ALA A 43 2.60 1.89 -19.05
C ALA A 43 1.80 0.98 -18.10
N PHE A 44 2.52 0.16 -17.35
CA PHE A 44 1.95 -0.66 -16.28
C PHE A 44 2.49 -0.18 -14.93
N LEU A 45 1.63 -0.11 -13.93
CA LEU A 45 1.99 0.08 -12.54
C LEU A 45 1.47 -1.14 -11.76
N LEU A 46 2.35 -1.82 -11.05
CA LEU A 46 2.01 -2.99 -10.24
C LEU A 46 2.21 -2.68 -8.77
N THR A 47 1.35 -3.19 -7.91
CA THR A 47 1.61 -3.31 -6.48
C THR A 47 1.80 -4.79 -6.13
N ALA A 48 2.66 -5.04 -5.15
CA ALA A 48 2.99 -6.37 -4.68
C ALA A 48 3.65 -6.28 -3.31
N HIS A 49 3.40 -7.27 -2.45
CA HIS A 49 4.12 -7.42 -1.18
C HIS A 49 5.59 -7.83 -1.36
N GLU A 50 5.94 -8.45 -2.49
CA GLU A 50 7.29 -8.88 -2.83
C GLU A 50 7.59 -8.58 -4.31
N SER A 51 8.85 -8.73 -4.75
CA SER A 51 9.24 -8.56 -6.15
C SER A 51 8.32 -9.38 -7.08
N PRO A 52 7.62 -8.75 -8.05
CA PRO A 52 6.74 -9.46 -8.98
C PRO A 52 7.46 -10.57 -9.76
N ALA A 53 8.74 -10.38 -10.08
CA ALA A 53 9.55 -11.38 -10.76
C ALA A 53 9.81 -12.62 -9.88
N LEU A 54 9.99 -12.43 -8.57
CA LEU A 54 10.18 -13.52 -7.62
C LEU A 54 8.86 -14.28 -7.38
N LEU A 55 7.76 -13.56 -7.17
CA LEU A 55 6.42 -14.15 -7.03
C LEU A 55 6.07 -14.98 -8.28
N ALA A 56 6.31 -14.45 -9.47
CA ALA A 56 6.03 -15.17 -10.72
C ALA A 56 6.87 -16.43 -10.87
N TYR A 57 8.11 -16.43 -10.39
CA TYR A 57 8.96 -17.63 -10.37
C TYR A 57 8.44 -18.68 -9.39
N GLN A 58 8.04 -18.28 -8.18
CA GLN A 58 7.49 -19.17 -7.15
C GLN A 58 6.19 -19.85 -7.61
N GLU A 59 5.33 -19.11 -8.33
CA GLU A 59 4.08 -19.63 -8.90
C GLU A 59 4.27 -20.43 -10.21
N GLY A 60 5.51 -20.70 -10.62
CA GLY A 60 5.79 -21.47 -11.85
C GLY A 60 5.40 -20.73 -13.15
N LYS A 61 5.24 -19.41 -13.09
CA LYS A 61 4.88 -18.53 -14.22
C LYS A 61 5.98 -17.51 -14.54
N PRO A 62 7.25 -17.91 -14.70
CA PRO A 62 8.32 -16.96 -15.00
C PRO A 62 8.04 -16.31 -16.35
N SER A 63 7.68 -15.02 -16.34
CA SER A 63 7.36 -14.26 -17.53
C SER A 63 8.35 -13.12 -17.74
N PRO A 64 8.87 -12.94 -18.97
CA PRO A 64 9.66 -11.76 -19.31
C PRO A 64 8.89 -10.45 -19.08
N PHE A 65 7.55 -10.48 -18.95
CA PHE A 65 6.77 -9.30 -18.58
C PHE A 65 7.33 -8.63 -17.31
N PHE A 66 7.64 -9.39 -16.26
CA PHE A 66 8.11 -8.82 -15.00
C PHE A 66 9.53 -8.22 -15.09
N ASN A 67 10.26 -8.49 -16.18
CA ASN A 67 11.60 -7.92 -16.42
C ASN A 67 11.56 -6.52 -17.05
N ILE A 68 10.39 -6.02 -17.47
CA ILE A 68 10.28 -4.68 -18.10
C ILE A 68 10.14 -3.55 -17.06
N PHE A 69 9.90 -3.90 -15.79
CA PHE A 69 9.77 -2.94 -14.71
C PHE A 69 11.16 -2.46 -14.27
N GLY A 70 11.65 -1.42 -14.93
CA GLY A 70 12.95 -0.81 -14.63
C GLY A 70 12.96 0.07 -13.39
N HIS A 71 11.80 0.40 -12.84
CA HIS A 71 11.66 1.21 -11.63
C HIS A 71 10.84 0.44 -10.59
N THR A 72 11.36 0.36 -9.37
CA THR A 72 10.68 -0.24 -8.23
C THR A 72 10.80 0.72 -7.06
N PHE A 73 9.67 1.04 -6.46
CA PHE A 73 9.60 1.86 -5.26
C PHE A 73 9.16 0.98 -4.11
N LYS A 74 9.99 0.89 -3.07
CA LYS A 74 9.61 0.23 -1.82
C LYS A 74 8.93 1.26 -0.94
N LEU A 75 7.66 1.00 -0.60
CA LEU A 75 6.92 1.80 0.35
C LEU A 75 7.17 1.27 1.76
N GLY A 76 7.40 2.17 2.70
CA GLY A 76 7.64 1.85 4.10
C GLY A 76 6.87 2.81 5.02
N PRO A 77 7.23 2.86 6.30
CA PRO A 77 6.71 3.87 7.21
C PRO A 77 6.98 5.28 6.69
N PHE A 78 6.11 6.21 7.06
CA PHE A 78 6.39 7.63 6.90
C PHE A 78 7.59 8.05 7.75
N THR A 79 8.23 9.13 7.31
CA THR A 79 9.04 9.94 8.23
C THR A 79 8.16 10.53 9.32
N GLU A 80 8.75 10.90 10.46
CA GLU A 80 7.98 11.51 11.55
C GLU A 80 7.28 12.82 11.09
N ASP A 81 7.93 13.61 10.24
CA ASP A 81 7.35 14.85 9.69
C ASP A 81 6.13 14.59 8.80
N GLU A 82 6.19 13.58 7.92
CA GLU A 82 5.05 13.15 7.10
C GLU A 82 3.91 12.61 7.97
N ALA A 83 4.24 11.82 8.99
CA ALA A 83 3.29 11.26 9.94
C ALA A 83 2.57 12.37 10.74
N ARG A 84 3.32 13.35 11.25
CA ARG A 84 2.77 14.54 11.91
C ARG A 84 1.91 15.37 10.95
N SER A 85 2.33 15.52 9.70
CA SER A 85 1.54 16.23 8.69
C SER A 85 0.21 15.53 8.41
N LEU A 86 0.16 14.19 8.42
CA LEU A 86 -1.09 13.45 8.29
C LEU A 86 -1.98 13.67 9.51
N ILE A 87 -1.43 13.59 10.73
CA ILE A 87 -2.18 13.83 11.98
C ILE A 87 -2.76 15.25 12.01
N ALA A 88 -1.99 16.24 11.57
CA ALA A 88 -2.43 17.63 11.48
C ALA A 88 -3.57 17.85 10.48
N GLY A 89 -3.82 16.90 9.57
CA GLY A 89 -4.98 16.90 8.67
C GLY A 89 -6.30 16.53 9.36
N SER A 90 -6.27 16.12 10.63
CA SER A 90 -7.47 15.81 11.40
C SER A 90 -8.41 17.04 11.53
N PRO A 91 -9.73 16.87 11.41
CA PRO A 91 -10.70 17.95 11.62
C PRO A 91 -10.65 18.58 13.02
N ARG A 92 -10.20 17.79 14.02
CA ARG A 92 -10.00 18.24 15.39
C ARG A 92 -8.54 18.06 15.78
N PRO A 93 -7.89 19.09 16.35
CA PRO A 93 -6.51 18.96 16.81
C PRO A 93 -6.43 17.93 17.94
N PHE A 94 -5.35 17.16 17.94
CA PHE A 94 -5.00 16.25 19.02
C PHE A 94 -3.96 16.91 19.93
N ASP A 95 -3.96 16.55 21.21
CA ASP A 95 -2.96 17.03 22.14
C ASP A 95 -1.60 16.40 21.84
N GLU A 96 -0.50 17.11 22.12
CA GLU A 96 0.86 16.63 21.78
C GLU A 96 1.18 15.26 22.40
N ALA A 97 0.65 14.99 23.60
CA ALA A 97 0.82 13.69 24.26
C ALA A 97 0.17 12.55 23.45
N ASP A 98 -1.02 12.78 22.90
CA ASP A 98 -1.72 11.81 22.05
C ASP A 98 -0.97 11.63 20.72
N ILE A 99 -0.46 12.72 20.13
CA ILE A 99 0.35 12.67 18.91
C ILE A 99 1.61 11.81 19.15
N GLN A 100 2.35 12.06 20.22
CA GLN A 100 3.53 11.26 20.57
C GLN A 100 3.19 9.78 20.76
N TRP A 101 2.06 9.50 21.41
CA TRP A 101 1.60 8.15 21.62
C TRP A 101 1.26 7.46 20.29
N ILE A 102 0.52 8.13 19.40
CA ILE A 102 0.15 7.62 18.06
C ILE A 102 1.39 7.32 17.23
N LEU A 103 2.36 8.25 17.18
CA LEU A 103 3.60 8.07 16.43
C LEU A 103 4.39 6.86 16.93
N THR A 104 4.50 6.72 18.26
CA THR A 104 5.23 5.62 18.90
C THR A 104 4.56 4.28 18.62
N GLN A 105 3.23 4.17 18.81
CA GLN A 105 2.52 2.91 18.67
C GLN A 105 2.39 2.47 17.21
N SER A 106 2.19 3.40 16.28
CA SER A 106 2.05 3.09 14.86
C SER A 106 3.37 2.79 14.15
N GLY A 107 4.51 3.17 14.75
CA GLY A 107 5.81 3.13 14.07
C GLY A 107 5.83 3.95 12.77
N CYS A 108 4.98 4.98 12.66
CA CYS A 108 4.76 5.79 11.46
C CYS A 108 4.23 5.03 10.23
N TRP A 109 3.74 3.79 10.38
CA TRP A 109 3.07 3.10 9.29
C TRP A 109 1.76 3.83 8.94
N PRO A 110 1.55 4.25 7.67
CA PRO A 110 0.41 5.10 7.30
C PRO A 110 -0.93 4.54 7.75
N TYR A 111 -1.15 3.24 7.55
CA TYR A 111 -2.41 2.59 7.89
C TYR A 111 -2.62 2.44 9.40
N LEU A 112 -1.58 2.05 10.16
CA LEU A 112 -1.65 1.95 11.63
C LEU A 112 -1.89 3.32 12.27
N LEU A 113 -1.21 4.34 11.74
CA LEU A 113 -1.37 5.71 12.16
C LEU A 113 -2.80 6.20 11.93
N GLN A 114 -3.40 5.88 10.78
CA GLN A 114 -4.80 6.21 10.48
C GLN A 114 -5.79 5.51 11.41
N ILE A 115 -5.56 4.24 11.78
CA ILE A 115 -6.39 3.52 12.78
C ILE A 115 -6.39 4.28 14.10
N LEU A 116 -5.21 4.65 14.61
CA LEU A 116 -5.10 5.35 15.89
C LEU A 116 -5.67 6.77 15.82
N CYS A 117 -5.46 7.49 14.71
CA CYS A 117 -6.07 8.79 14.49
C CYS A 117 -7.60 8.71 14.47
N HIS A 118 -8.15 7.68 13.83
CA HIS A 118 -9.60 7.45 13.78
C HIS A 118 -10.17 7.16 15.17
N ALA A 119 -9.52 6.28 15.94
CA ALA A 119 -9.92 6.00 17.32
C ALA A 119 -9.88 7.28 18.18
N ARG A 120 -8.83 8.10 18.04
CA ARG A 120 -8.72 9.35 18.79
C ARG A 120 -9.78 10.38 18.40
N LEU A 121 -10.01 10.56 17.10
CA LEU A 121 -11.01 11.50 16.59
C LEU A 121 -12.41 11.12 17.07
N SER A 122 -12.76 9.84 17.00
CA SER A 122 -14.07 9.34 17.47
C SER A 122 -14.28 9.61 18.95
N ALA A 123 -13.29 9.31 19.79
CA ALA A 123 -13.34 9.59 21.23
C ALA A 123 -13.49 11.09 21.54
N LEU A 124 -12.81 11.94 20.78
CA LEU A 124 -12.97 13.39 20.91
C LEU A 124 -14.41 13.82 20.55
N GLU A 125 -14.98 13.28 19.48
CA GLU A 125 -16.35 13.57 19.03
C GLU A 125 -17.41 13.11 20.02
N ASP A 126 -17.20 11.97 20.67
CA ASP A 126 -18.09 11.42 21.70
C ASP A 126 -17.90 12.07 23.09
N GLY A 127 -16.88 12.93 23.25
CA GLY A 127 -16.57 13.60 24.51
C GLY A 127 -15.93 12.68 25.56
N GLU A 128 -15.35 11.57 25.12
CA GLU A 128 -14.61 10.65 25.99
C GLU A 128 -13.31 11.28 26.46
N THR A 129 -13.04 11.18 27.76
CA THR A 129 -11.86 11.77 28.41
C THR A 129 -10.90 10.73 28.99
N ASP A 130 -11.23 9.44 28.88
CA ASP A 130 -10.40 8.35 29.36
C ASP A 130 -9.59 7.69 28.23
N ASP A 131 -8.71 6.76 28.61
CA ASP A 131 -7.83 6.05 27.67
C ASP A 131 -8.51 4.86 26.97
N THR A 132 -9.86 4.83 26.89
CA THR A 132 -10.59 3.76 26.22
C THR A 132 -10.25 3.69 24.74
N TRP A 133 -10.10 4.84 24.10
CA TRP A 133 -9.72 4.95 22.69
C TRP A 133 -8.36 4.32 22.38
N GLN A 134 -7.39 4.39 23.30
CA GLN A 134 -6.08 3.77 23.13
C GLN A 134 -6.19 2.25 23.09
N ARG A 135 -6.98 1.66 24.00
CA ARG A 135 -7.22 0.21 24.02
C ARG A 135 -7.91 -0.26 22.75
N GLU A 136 -8.90 0.49 22.29
CA GLU A 136 -9.62 0.18 21.06
C GLU A 136 -8.71 0.31 19.83
N GLY A 137 -7.91 1.37 19.75
CA GLY A 137 -6.91 1.54 18.69
C GLY A 137 -5.91 0.38 18.63
N MET A 138 -5.37 -0.05 19.77
CA MET A 138 -4.47 -1.20 19.83
C MET A 138 -5.16 -2.51 19.41
N ARG A 139 -6.44 -2.70 19.78
CA ARG A 139 -7.23 -3.86 19.36
C ARG A 139 -7.38 -3.89 17.83
N GLN A 140 -7.71 -2.75 17.21
CA GLN A 140 -7.87 -2.64 15.76
C GLN A 140 -6.54 -2.81 15.00
N MET A 141 -5.42 -2.41 15.59
CA MET A 141 -4.09 -2.61 15.01
C MET A 141 -3.60 -4.06 15.05
N SER A 142 -4.12 -4.90 15.96
CA SER A 142 -3.61 -6.25 16.19
C SER A 142 -3.45 -7.15 14.96
N PRO A 143 -4.34 -7.13 13.94
CA PRO A 143 -4.17 -7.96 12.74
C PRO A 143 -2.95 -7.57 11.89
N TYR A 144 -2.37 -6.39 12.13
CA TYR A 144 -1.34 -5.78 11.30
C TYR A 144 0.02 -5.70 11.98
N TRP A 145 0.21 -6.37 13.12
CA TRP A 145 1.49 -6.36 13.84
C TRP A 145 2.66 -6.94 13.04
N TYR A 146 2.38 -7.75 12.01
CA TYR A 146 3.39 -8.22 11.06
C TYR A 146 4.14 -7.07 10.36
N LEU A 147 3.60 -5.84 10.35
CA LEU A 147 4.29 -4.66 9.80
C LEU A 147 5.49 -4.20 10.65
N PHE A 148 5.62 -4.69 11.89
CA PHE A 148 6.74 -4.38 12.78
C PHE A 148 7.86 -5.43 12.74
N GLU A 149 7.65 -6.54 12.02
CA GLU A 149 8.61 -7.64 11.85
C GLU A 149 9.52 -7.40 10.65
#